data_AF-A0A8S3SLB3-F1
#
_entry.id   AF-A0A8S3SLB3-F1
#
_cell.length_a   1.000
_cell.length_b   1.000
_cell.length_c   1.000
_cell.angle_alpha   90.00
_cell.angle_beta   90.00
_cell.angle_gamma   90.00
#
_symmetry.space_group_name_H-M   'P 1'
#
loop_
_entity.id
_entity.type
_entity.pdbx_description
1 polymer ?
#
loop_
_entity_poly.entity_id
_entity_poly.type
_entity_poly.pdbx_seq_one_letter_code
_entity_poly.pdbx_strand_id
1 'polypeptide(L)'
;MTRNKLNTNAKRKLKDLSNNTDPEFDSPTQQPYKKGSKKLSKNNTSVHSIHEGLSSDKTPDNQKHAYNTQTSTPLQSQQWHFLSGASSGNSKAKSTVGSNDDDPDPNSNSIVWLNIKQGILTKDKSVYIACIYIPPVKSKYYKLYDCDLYNELENSIELYSELGHVFILGDLNGRTGTLVDFLENDDIHFTLKNRICGAFEYLADSVLPKRVNPDLNTNSYGSKIISMCKSSGLRIVNGRHKNGFSNDFTYCGPIGMSVLDYFIVPSFYFPNINQLIVSNFTTYSDHAFLHLELNLLIDTMRNTGKCSDATEDTERRVKYKWKDEFKEQCTECIRINMDNIIRLQNRINFENQNSFDKSLSNFTCMIEDIMSPFFKTMPYVNNKPYKPVNYFDKPWFNTRCKELYRCYIDYLHVFNRSKSIVNHTNLTCAKEGI
;
A
#
# COMPACT_ATOMS: atom_id res chain seq x y z
N MET A 1 56.88 48.95 3.99
CA MET A 1 56.92 47.69 4.75
C MET A 1 55.85 46.75 4.18
N THR A 2 56.32 45.75 3.42
CA THR A 2 55.77 44.37 3.24
C THR A 2 54.25 44.20 3.16
N ARG A 3 53.67 44.12 1.95
CA ARG A 3 53.45 42.95 1.03
C ARG A 3 52.03 42.37 1.22
N ASN A 4 51.08 42.61 0.31
CA ASN A 4 50.83 41.94 -0.99
C ASN A 4 50.29 40.50 -0.91
N LYS A 5 49.03 40.37 -1.39
CA LYS A 5 48.55 39.51 -2.50
C LYS A 5 48.28 38.01 -2.33
N LEU A 6 47.11 37.66 -2.91
CA LEU A 6 46.70 36.46 -3.69
C LEU A 6 46.32 35.22 -2.87
N ASN A 7 45.08 34.72 -2.90
CA ASN A 7 44.25 34.20 -4.02
C ASN A 7 44.80 32.88 -4.61
N THR A 8 43.88 31.94 -4.85
CA THR A 8 43.99 30.61 -5.49
C THR A 8 44.39 29.41 -4.62
N ASN A 9 43.43 28.50 -4.40
CA ASN A 9 43.63 27.05 -4.49
C ASN A 9 42.29 26.31 -4.57
N ALA A 10 41.66 26.42 -5.76
CA ALA A 10 40.83 25.37 -6.32
C ALA A 10 41.65 24.71 -7.45
N LYS A 11 41.52 23.38 -7.58
CA LYS A 11 42.23 22.46 -8.51
C LYS A 11 43.57 21.93 -8.01
N ARG A 12 43.54 20.75 -7.36
CA ARG A 12 44.51 19.64 -7.51
C ARG A 12 44.13 18.48 -6.58
N LYS A 13 43.48 17.45 -7.12
CA LYS A 13 43.58 16.06 -6.65
C LYS A 13 43.04 15.13 -7.75
N LEU A 14 43.86 14.97 -8.77
CA LEU A 14 43.78 13.93 -9.80
C LEU A 14 45.17 13.86 -10.43
N LYS A 15 46.04 13.04 -9.84
CA LYS A 15 47.15 12.32 -10.49
C LYS A 15 47.96 11.56 -9.44
N ASP A 16 48.46 10.41 -9.90
CA ASP A 16 49.51 9.58 -9.33
C ASP A 16 49.12 8.59 -8.24
N LEU A 17 48.70 7.40 -8.69
CA LEU A 17 49.26 6.12 -8.24
C LEU A 17 49.05 5.10 -9.37
N SER A 18 50.02 5.05 -10.29
CA SER A 18 50.27 3.91 -11.18
C SER A 18 51.58 3.25 -10.73
N ASN A 19 51.54 1.95 -10.49
CA ASN A 19 52.50 0.93 -10.97
C ASN A 19 52.44 -0.31 -10.08
N ASN A 20 51.86 -1.39 -10.61
CA ASN A 20 52.45 -2.73 -10.58
C ASN A 20 51.74 -3.61 -11.62
N THR A 21 52.47 -3.89 -12.69
CA THR A 21 52.46 -5.05 -13.62
C THR A 21 52.40 -6.38 -12.84
N ASP A 22 51.92 -7.54 -13.27
CA ASP A 22 51.35 -8.22 -14.47
C ASP A 22 50.98 -9.66 -13.96
N PRO A 23 50.52 -10.69 -14.74
CA PRO A 23 49.98 -10.74 -16.11
C PRO A 23 48.66 -11.55 -16.27
N GLU A 24 48.09 -11.44 -17.49
CA GLU A 24 47.41 -12.46 -18.32
C GLU A 24 46.30 -13.37 -17.75
N PHE A 25 45.11 -13.35 -18.37
CA PHE A 25 44.53 -14.53 -19.05
C PHE A 25 43.36 -14.14 -19.98
N ASP A 26 43.27 -14.89 -21.08
CA ASP A 26 42.54 -14.64 -22.33
C ASP A 26 41.01 -14.44 -22.26
N SER A 27 40.54 -13.62 -23.20
CA SER A 27 39.14 -13.51 -23.62
C SER A 27 38.81 -14.54 -24.72
N PRO A 28 37.58 -15.06 -24.79
CA PRO A 28 37.02 -15.50 -26.05
C PRO A 28 35.91 -14.56 -26.54
N THR A 29 36.18 -14.06 -27.74
CA THR A 29 35.36 -13.37 -28.73
C THR A 29 33.96 -13.98 -28.89
N GLN A 30 32.90 -13.18 -28.76
CA GLN A 30 31.56 -13.53 -29.25
C GLN A 30 31.25 -12.77 -30.55
N GLN A 31 30.96 -13.54 -31.60
CA GLN A 31 30.45 -13.08 -32.89
C GLN A 31 28.97 -12.66 -32.82
N PRO A 32 28.49 -11.79 -33.74
CA PRO A 32 27.12 -11.29 -33.74
C PRO A 32 26.18 -12.26 -34.46
N TYR A 33 25.10 -12.69 -33.79
CA TYR A 33 24.01 -13.43 -34.46
C TYR A 33 22.87 -12.51 -34.92
N LYS A 34 22.48 -12.72 -36.18
CA LYS A 34 21.46 -12.00 -36.95
C LYS A 34 20.03 -12.38 -36.56
N LYS A 35 19.15 -11.41 -36.82
CA LYS A 35 17.68 -11.42 -36.92
C LYS A 35 17.03 -12.76 -37.34
N GLY A 36 15.95 -13.12 -36.65
CA GLY A 36 14.94 -14.08 -37.12
C GLY A 36 13.53 -13.57 -36.81
N SER A 37 12.87 -13.02 -37.82
CA SER A 37 11.47 -12.60 -37.81
C SER A 37 10.59 -13.78 -38.22
N LYS A 38 9.53 -14.12 -37.47
CA LYS A 38 8.42 -14.92 -38.00
C LYS A 38 7.07 -14.37 -37.53
N LYS A 39 6.29 -13.96 -38.53
CA LYS A 39 4.86 -13.65 -38.50
C LYS A 39 4.05 -14.94 -38.68
N LEU A 40 2.86 -14.93 -38.06
CA LEU A 40 1.56 -15.55 -38.43
C LEU A 40 1.51 -17.01 -38.91
N SER A 41 0.63 -17.78 -38.27
CA SER A 41 -0.55 -18.33 -38.95
C SER A 41 -1.69 -18.64 -37.98
N LYS A 42 -2.88 -18.10 -38.29
CA LYS A 42 -4.18 -18.59 -37.84
C LYS A 42 -4.42 -19.99 -38.43
N ASN A 43 -5.17 -20.84 -37.73
CA ASN A 43 -6.25 -21.62 -38.35
C ASN A 43 -7.21 -22.18 -37.28
N ASN A 44 -8.48 -21.89 -37.51
CA ASN A 44 -9.65 -22.59 -36.95
C ASN A 44 -9.76 -23.97 -37.59
N THR A 45 -10.22 -24.98 -36.83
CA THR A 45 -11.32 -25.84 -37.28
C THR A 45 -11.97 -26.56 -36.10
N SER A 46 -13.28 -26.67 -36.21
CA SER A 46 -14.25 -27.27 -35.31
C SER A 46 -14.53 -28.73 -35.72
N VAL A 47 -15.29 -29.42 -34.86
CA VAL A 47 -16.35 -30.42 -35.16
C VAL A 47 -16.11 -31.88 -34.68
N HIS A 48 -17.19 -32.40 -34.08
CA HIS A 48 -17.60 -33.76 -33.66
C HIS A 48 -17.19 -34.23 -32.25
N SER A 49 -18.06 -34.35 -31.23
CA SER A 49 -19.42 -34.93 -31.05
C SER A 49 -19.49 -36.45 -31.13
N ILE A 50 -19.92 -37.09 -30.02
CA ILE A 50 -20.68 -38.35 -29.80
C ILE A 50 -20.28 -38.84 -28.38
N HIS A 51 -21.05 -39.54 -27.55
CA HIS A 51 -22.45 -39.65 -27.15
C HIS A 51 -22.44 -40.76 -26.06
N GLU A 52 -23.47 -40.81 -25.19
CA GLU A 52 -23.82 -41.92 -24.28
C GLU A 52 -22.97 -42.08 -23.00
N GLY A 53 -23.50 -42.36 -21.80
CA GLY A 53 -24.85 -42.68 -21.35
C GLY A 53 -24.76 -43.55 -20.07
N LEU A 54 -25.82 -43.52 -19.23
CA LEU A 54 -26.15 -44.41 -18.09
C LEU A 54 -25.51 -44.05 -16.72
N SER A 55 -26.27 -43.53 -15.74
CA SER A 55 -27.34 -44.16 -14.90
C SER A 55 -26.77 -44.91 -13.68
N SER A 56 -27.07 -44.42 -12.47
CA SER A 56 -27.89 -45.15 -11.48
C SER A 56 -27.89 -44.47 -10.10
N ASP A 57 -29.08 -44.45 -9.50
CA ASP A 57 -29.48 -44.02 -8.16
C ASP A 57 -28.60 -44.47 -6.98
N LYS A 58 -28.64 -43.70 -5.88
CA LYS A 58 -29.25 -44.10 -4.59
C LYS A 58 -29.03 -43.05 -3.49
N THR A 59 -30.14 -42.48 -2.99
CA THR A 59 -30.31 -42.00 -1.60
C THR A 59 -30.48 -43.20 -0.65
N PRO A 60 -30.27 -43.00 0.67
CA PRO A 60 -31.46 -42.91 1.53
C PRO A 60 -31.37 -41.95 2.74
N ASP A 61 -32.55 -41.40 3.03
CA ASP A 61 -33.21 -41.00 4.28
C ASP A 61 -32.48 -40.76 5.62
N ASN A 62 -32.71 -39.54 6.14
CA ASN A 62 -33.40 -39.18 7.39
C ASN A 62 -33.20 -40.02 8.67
N GLN A 63 -32.77 -39.35 9.75
CA GLN A 63 -33.43 -39.47 11.06
C GLN A 63 -33.27 -38.22 11.95
N LYS A 64 -34.39 -37.84 12.56
CA LYS A 64 -34.61 -36.73 13.49
C LYS A 64 -34.23 -37.13 14.93
N HIS A 65 -33.74 -36.18 15.73
CA HIS A 65 -34.06 -36.14 17.16
C HIS A 65 -34.15 -34.69 17.65
N ALA A 66 -35.03 -34.48 18.63
CA ALA A 66 -35.58 -33.20 19.04
C ALA A 66 -35.31 -32.91 20.53
N TYR A 67 -35.33 -31.61 20.84
CA TYR A 67 -35.53 -30.93 22.14
C TYR A 67 -34.65 -31.26 23.36
N ASN A 68 -33.95 -30.24 23.86
CA ASN A 68 -34.19 -29.74 25.21
C ASN A 68 -33.80 -28.26 25.37
N THR A 69 -34.76 -27.46 25.82
CA THR A 69 -34.64 -26.08 26.32
C THR A 69 -34.20 -26.09 27.79
N GLN A 70 -33.30 -25.18 28.20
CA GLN A 70 -33.44 -24.43 29.46
C GLN A 70 -32.43 -23.26 29.59
N THR A 71 -33.00 -22.11 29.97
CA THR A 71 -32.51 -21.02 30.83
C THR A 71 -31.41 -20.05 30.38
N SER A 72 -31.89 -18.81 30.15
CA SER A 72 -31.27 -17.48 30.23
C SER A 72 -30.42 -17.24 31.50
N THR A 73 -29.25 -16.61 31.42
CA THR A 73 -28.97 -15.15 31.59
C THR A 73 -27.43 -14.96 31.72
N PRO A 74 -26.86 -13.74 31.70
CA PRO A 74 -26.96 -12.67 30.70
C PRO A 74 -25.58 -12.41 30.00
N LEU A 75 -25.62 -11.75 28.83
CA LEU A 75 -24.43 -11.26 28.14
C LEU A 75 -23.64 -10.30 29.03
N GLN A 76 -22.40 -10.67 29.36
CA GLN A 76 -21.39 -9.71 29.77
C GLN A 76 -20.93 -8.91 28.55
N SER A 77 -21.06 -7.59 28.69
CA SER A 77 -20.47 -6.57 27.84
C SER A 77 -19.02 -6.89 27.47
N GLN A 78 -18.75 -7.19 26.19
CA GLN A 78 -17.39 -7.19 25.68
C GLN A 78 -16.98 -5.74 25.40
N GLN A 79 -16.15 -5.21 26.30
CA GLN A 79 -15.40 -3.98 26.09
C GLN A 79 -14.44 -4.16 24.91
N TRP A 80 -14.45 -3.20 23.99
CA TRP A 80 -13.40 -3.06 22.99
C TRP A 80 -12.09 -2.70 23.71
N HIS A 81 -11.14 -3.65 23.75
CA HIS A 81 -9.77 -3.33 24.11
C HIS A 81 -9.05 -2.77 22.88
N PHE A 82 -8.70 -1.48 22.92
CA PHE A 82 -7.51 -1.00 22.24
C PHE A 82 -6.31 -1.68 22.93
N LEU A 83 -5.71 -2.68 22.27
CA LEU A 83 -4.47 -3.27 22.72
C LEU A 83 -3.31 -2.50 22.09
N SER A 84 -2.81 -1.49 22.82
CA SER A 84 -1.42 -1.08 22.66
C SER A 84 -0.54 -2.14 23.30
N GLY A 85 0.38 -2.71 22.52
CA GLY A 85 1.36 -3.67 23.02
C GLY A 85 2.33 -2.96 23.97
N ALA A 86 2.19 -3.20 25.27
CA ALA A 86 3.19 -2.86 26.26
C ALA A 86 3.69 -4.14 26.94
N SER A 87 4.88 -4.60 26.57
CA SER A 87 5.57 -5.67 27.29
C SER A 87 6.10 -5.14 28.62
N SER A 88 5.67 -5.75 29.73
CA SER A 88 6.13 -5.43 31.07
C SER A 88 7.47 -6.12 31.37
N GLY A 89 8.51 -5.32 31.60
CA GLY A 89 9.81 -5.76 32.13
C GLY A 89 10.25 -4.82 33.26
N ASN A 90 10.28 -5.35 34.47
CA ASN A 90 10.64 -4.66 35.72
C ASN A 90 12.02 -3.97 35.69
N SER A 91 12.07 -2.66 35.92
CA SER A 91 13.15 -2.04 36.72
C SER A 91 12.75 -0.66 37.26
N LYS A 92 12.78 -0.55 38.59
CA LYS A 92 12.60 0.69 39.35
C LYS A 92 13.70 1.71 39.03
N ALA A 93 13.33 2.95 38.72
CA ALA A 93 14.04 4.15 39.15
C ALA A 93 13.12 5.38 39.11
N LYS A 94 13.05 6.12 40.22
CA LYS A 94 12.37 7.42 40.37
C LYS A 94 13.24 8.54 39.76
N SER A 95 12.63 9.53 39.08
CA SER A 95 12.82 10.97 39.39
C SER A 95 11.86 11.88 38.60
N THR A 96 10.93 12.49 39.35
CA THR A 96 10.46 13.89 39.33
C THR A 96 10.59 14.82 38.10
N VAL A 97 9.41 15.31 37.68
CA VAL A 97 8.97 16.71 37.41
C VAL A 97 9.59 17.51 36.25
N GLY A 98 8.73 17.91 35.31
CA GLY A 98 8.71 19.28 34.78
C GLY A 98 8.43 19.46 33.28
N SER A 99 7.33 20.18 33.00
CA SER A 99 6.97 20.93 31.78
C SER A 99 6.57 20.20 30.49
N ASN A 100 5.25 20.24 30.24
CA ASN A 100 4.56 20.65 29.01
C ASN A 100 5.38 20.66 27.72
N ASP A 101 5.14 19.68 26.87
CA ASP A 101 4.72 19.88 25.48
C ASP A 101 4.00 18.57 25.07
N ASP A 102 2.81 18.70 24.49
CA ASP A 102 2.03 17.59 23.93
C ASP A 102 2.75 17.03 22.70
N ASP A 103 3.80 16.25 22.93
CA ASP A 103 4.40 15.41 21.89
C ASP A 103 3.56 14.12 21.81
N PRO A 104 2.98 13.77 20.65
CA PRO A 104 2.16 12.58 20.53
C PRO A 104 3.00 11.32 20.81
N ASP A 105 2.48 10.47 21.70
CA ASP A 105 3.03 9.15 22.06
C ASP A 105 3.49 8.38 20.79
N PRO A 106 4.77 8.00 20.67
CA PRO A 106 5.35 7.37 19.47
C PRO A 106 4.97 5.90 19.27
N ASN A 107 4.07 5.34 20.10
CA ASN A 107 3.63 3.95 20.00
C ASN A 107 2.87 3.65 18.69
N SER A 108 3.63 3.20 17.68
CA SER A 108 3.25 2.37 16.52
C SER A 108 2.51 2.99 15.31
N ASN A 109 2.71 4.26 14.99
CA ASN A 109 2.18 4.83 13.72
C ASN A 109 2.83 4.29 12.41
N SER A 110 3.79 3.35 12.49
CA SER A 110 4.49 2.79 11.31
C SER A 110 3.70 1.69 10.59
N ILE A 111 2.73 1.06 11.26
CA ILE A 111 1.96 -0.07 10.71
C ILE A 111 0.48 0.18 10.98
N VAL A 112 -0.30 0.36 9.91
CA VAL A 112 -1.76 0.53 9.99
C VAL A 112 -2.42 -0.71 9.40
N TRP A 113 -3.21 -1.42 10.21
CA TRP A 113 -3.92 -2.61 9.78
C TRP A 113 -5.34 -2.28 9.32
N LEU A 114 -5.68 -2.72 8.11
CA LEU A 114 -7.02 -2.62 7.53
C LEU A 114 -7.65 -4.01 7.47
N ASN A 115 -8.86 -4.17 7.99
CA ASN A 115 -9.61 -5.42 7.90
C ASN A 115 -10.67 -5.33 6.78
N ILE A 116 -10.52 -6.18 5.77
CA ILE A 116 -11.53 -6.42 4.74
C ILE A 116 -12.26 -7.70 5.08
N LYS A 117 -13.56 -7.58 5.39
CA LYS A 117 -14.39 -8.73 5.77
C LYS A 117 -14.47 -9.79 4.68
N GLN A 118 -14.66 -11.04 5.11
CA GLN A 118 -15.01 -12.14 4.22
C GLN A 118 -16.25 -11.79 3.38
N GLY A 119 -16.36 -12.40 2.21
CA GLY A 119 -17.35 -12.09 1.18
C GLY A 119 -16.92 -11.00 0.20
N ILE A 120 -15.88 -10.21 0.51
CA ILE A 120 -15.40 -9.15 -0.39
C ILE A 120 -14.24 -9.63 -1.27
N LEU A 121 -13.14 -10.11 -0.67
CA LEU A 121 -11.96 -10.61 -1.39
C LEU A 121 -11.87 -12.14 -1.42
N THR A 122 -12.43 -12.78 -0.39
CA THR A 122 -12.35 -14.21 -0.13
C THR A 122 -13.72 -14.65 0.39
N LYS A 123 -14.11 -15.91 0.21
CA LYS A 123 -15.47 -16.35 0.61
C LYS A 123 -15.59 -16.56 2.11
N ASP A 124 -14.53 -17.09 2.73
CA ASP A 124 -14.55 -17.72 4.04
C ASP A 124 -13.71 -16.98 5.09
N LYS A 125 -12.68 -16.22 4.66
CA LYS A 125 -11.77 -15.52 5.58
C LYS A 125 -11.70 -14.01 5.31
N SER A 126 -11.52 -13.24 6.38
CA SER A 126 -11.19 -11.82 6.24
C SER A 126 -9.76 -11.65 5.70
N VAL A 127 -9.47 -10.51 5.09
CA VAL A 127 -8.11 -10.10 4.67
C VAL A 127 -7.67 -8.93 5.52
N TYR A 128 -6.50 -9.08 6.14
CA TYR A 128 -5.84 -8.07 6.95
C TYR A 128 -4.69 -7.46 6.15
N ILE A 129 -4.79 -6.19 5.81
CA ILE A 129 -3.78 -5.47 5.03
C ILE A 129 -2.98 -4.56 5.97
N ALA A 130 -1.69 -4.85 6.13
CA ALA A 130 -0.76 -3.95 6.77
C ALA A 130 -0.29 -2.88 5.77
N CYS A 131 -0.63 -1.62 6.04
CA CYS A 131 -0.08 -0.45 5.36
C CYS A 131 1.13 0.03 6.16
N ILE A 132 2.32 -0.02 5.56
CA ILE A 132 3.59 0.07 6.30
C ILE A 132 4.44 1.24 5.82
N TYR A 133 5.05 1.92 6.78
CA TYR A 133 6.23 2.75 6.58
C TYR A 133 7.27 2.40 7.65
N ILE A 134 8.32 1.68 7.28
CA ILE A 134 9.48 1.46 8.16
C ILE A 134 10.54 2.50 7.79
N PRO A 135 10.92 3.41 8.68
CA PRO A 135 11.88 4.45 8.36
C PRO A 135 13.29 3.85 8.13
N PRO A 136 14.16 4.52 7.34
CA PRO A 136 15.53 4.05 7.12
C PRO A 136 16.30 3.93 8.45
N VAL A 137 17.16 2.90 8.60
CA VAL A 137 17.99 2.62 9.81
C VAL A 137 18.69 3.87 10.36
N LYS A 138 19.19 4.72 9.47
CA LYS A 138 20.00 5.89 9.82
C LYS A 138 19.18 7.17 10.02
N SER A 139 17.87 7.11 9.84
CA SER A 139 16.99 8.26 9.97
C SER A 139 16.86 8.68 11.44
N LYS A 140 16.52 9.96 11.67
CA LYS A 140 16.19 10.44 13.02
C LYS A 140 14.91 9.78 13.55
N TYR A 141 13.95 9.51 12.66
CA TYR A 141 12.69 8.85 12.99
C TYR A 141 12.89 7.44 13.51
N TYR A 142 13.81 6.66 12.93
CA TYR A 142 14.12 5.32 13.43
C TYR A 142 14.58 5.34 14.90
N LYS A 143 15.28 6.40 15.33
CA LYS A 143 15.75 6.54 16.72
C LYS A 143 14.63 6.87 17.72
N LEU A 144 13.45 7.25 17.25
CA LEU A 144 12.29 7.51 18.10
C LEU A 144 11.57 6.21 18.48
N TYR A 145 11.80 5.13 17.75
CA TYR A 145 11.27 3.82 18.07
C TYR A 145 12.19 3.13 19.09
N ASP A 146 11.58 2.64 20.17
CA ASP A 146 12.22 1.82 21.19
C ASP A 146 12.07 0.31 20.91
N CYS A 147 11.42 -0.05 19.80
CA CYS A 147 11.18 -1.42 19.36
C CYS A 147 11.80 -1.73 17.98
N ASP A 148 11.94 -3.04 17.66
CA ASP A 148 12.29 -3.49 16.31
C ASP A 148 11.02 -3.62 15.48
N LEU A 149 10.76 -2.64 14.60
CA LEU A 149 9.56 -2.59 13.77
C LEU A 149 9.37 -3.82 12.87
N TYR A 150 10.45 -4.51 12.48
CA TYR A 150 10.34 -5.76 11.74
C TYR A 150 9.85 -6.91 12.63
N ASN A 151 10.29 -6.94 13.89
CA ASN A 151 9.82 -7.91 14.86
C ASN A 151 8.35 -7.67 15.22
N GLU A 152 7.95 -6.41 15.40
CA GLU A 152 6.54 -6.03 15.61
C GLU A 152 5.67 -6.43 14.42
N LEU A 153 6.17 -6.22 13.19
CA LEU A 153 5.48 -6.67 11.99
C LEU A 153 5.34 -8.20 11.94
N GLU A 154 6.41 -8.95 12.20
CA GLU A 154 6.37 -10.42 12.24
C GLU A 154 5.37 -10.95 13.27
N ASN A 155 5.38 -10.42 14.50
CA ASN A 155 4.42 -10.77 15.54
C ASN A 155 2.97 -10.45 15.13
N SER A 156 2.77 -9.30 14.48
CA SER A 156 1.45 -8.90 13.99
C SER A 156 0.97 -9.80 12.86
N ILE A 157 1.87 -10.23 11.95
CA ILE A 157 1.55 -11.17 10.88
C ILE A 157 1.10 -12.50 11.47
N GLU A 158 1.81 -13.02 12.48
CA GLU A 158 1.41 -14.26 13.18
C GLU A 158 -0.01 -14.14 13.73
N LEU A 159 -0.29 -13.09 14.51
CA LEU A 159 -1.60 -12.82 15.08
C LEU A 159 -2.71 -12.74 14.02
N TYR A 160 -2.51 -11.96 12.94
CA TYR A 160 -3.56 -11.79 11.93
C TYR A 160 -3.70 -12.98 10.98
N SER A 161 -2.66 -13.81 10.85
CA SER A 161 -2.73 -15.06 10.07
C SER A 161 -3.62 -16.11 10.71
N GLU A 162 -3.78 -16.07 12.05
CA GLU A 162 -4.76 -16.89 12.76
C GLU A 162 -6.21 -16.46 12.45
N LEU A 163 -6.42 -15.16 12.20
CA LEU A 163 -7.74 -14.58 11.99
C LEU A 163 -8.18 -14.57 10.51
N GLY A 164 -7.23 -14.55 9.57
CA GLY A 164 -7.52 -14.41 8.16
C GLY A 164 -6.27 -14.45 7.28
N HIS A 165 -6.38 -13.90 6.07
CA HIS A 165 -5.23 -13.78 5.18
C HIS A 165 -4.53 -12.44 5.38
N VAL A 166 -3.21 -12.45 5.39
CA VAL A 166 -2.40 -11.25 5.63
C VAL A 166 -1.78 -10.74 4.33
N PHE A 167 -2.00 -9.47 4.02
CA PHE A 167 -1.32 -8.75 2.95
C PHE A 167 -0.46 -7.64 3.56
N ILE A 168 0.66 -7.33 2.91
CA ILE A 168 1.54 -6.23 3.31
C ILE A 168 1.72 -5.31 2.11
N LEU A 169 1.59 -4.00 2.36
CA LEU A 169 1.70 -2.95 1.37
C LEU A 169 2.46 -1.76 1.97
N GLY A 170 3.49 -1.26 1.29
CA GLY A 170 4.11 0.02 1.63
C GLY A 170 5.63 0.01 1.57
N ASP A 171 6.24 1.04 2.16
CA ASP A 171 7.69 1.27 2.16
C ASP A 171 8.34 0.57 3.35
N LEU A 172 9.09 -0.50 3.08
CA LEU A 172 9.84 -1.22 4.09
C LEU A 172 11.30 -0.74 4.19
N ASN A 173 11.74 0.17 3.33
CA ASN A 173 13.12 0.65 3.22
C ASN A 173 14.18 -0.47 3.05
N GLY A 174 13.76 -1.67 2.66
CA GLY A 174 14.61 -2.82 2.42
C GLY A 174 14.86 -3.07 0.94
N ARG A 175 16.12 -3.28 0.56
CA ARG A 175 16.51 -3.67 -0.80
C ARG A 175 16.70 -5.17 -0.83
N THR A 176 15.82 -5.88 -1.54
CA THR A 176 15.80 -7.35 -1.53
C THR A 176 16.62 -7.98 -2.66
N GLY A 177 17.06 -7.19 -3.64
CA GLY A 177 17.79 -7.69 -4.80
C GLY A 177 17.02 -8.81 -5.50
N THR A 178 17.74 -9.87 -5.84
CA THR A 178 17.22 -11.12 -6.41
C THR A 178 17.11 -12.25 -5.38
N LEU A 179 17.13 -11.94 -4.08
CA LEU A 179 17.03 -12.95 -3.04
C LEU A 179 15.68 -13.68 -3.10
N VAL A 180 15.73 -15.00 -2.96
CA VAL A 180 14.57 -15.88 -2.96
C VAL A 180 13.81 -15.72 -1.64
N ASP A 181 12.50 -15.50 -1.72
CA ASP A 181 11.58 -15.22 -0.61
C ASP A 181 10.68 -16.42 -0.26
N PHE A 182 11.06 -17.61 -0.71
CA PHE A 182 10.46 -18.90 -0.38
C PHE A 182 11.56 -19.91 -0.03
N LEU A 183 11.18 -21.03 0.56
CA LEU A 183 12.09 -22.13 0.85
C LEU A 183 12.36 -22.93 -0.43
N GLU A 184 13.62 -22.95 -0.87
CA GLU A 184 14.02 -23.77 -2.02
C GLU A 184 14.15 -25.23 -1.59
N ASN A 185 13.59 -26.14 -2.38
CA ASN A 185 13.57 -27.58 -2.10
C ASN A 185 12.84 -27.92 -0.77
N ASP A 186 11.69 -27.28 -0.55
CA ASP A 186 10.85 -27.44 0.63
C ASP A 186 10.04 -28.75 0.62
N ASP A 187 10.70 -29.85 0.26
CA ASP A 187 10.12 -31.18 0.22
C ASP A 187 10.51 -31.95 1.48
N ILE A 188 9.53 -32.22 2.34
CA ILE A 188 9.70 -33.13 3.46
C ILE A 188 9.65 -34.58 2.95
N HIS A 189 10.65 -35.38 3.34
CA HIS A 189 10.69 -36.81 3.05
C HIS A 189 9.40 -37.52 3.49
N PHE A 190 8.86 -38.41 2.64
CA PHE A 190 7.55 -39.04 2.84
C PHE A 190 7.38 -39.70 4.22
N THR A 191 8.42 -40.33 4.75
CA THR A 191 8.39 -40.98 6.06
C THR A 191 8.15 -39.99 7.20
N LEU A 192 8.73 -38.80 7.11
CA LEU A 192 8.49 -37.74 8.08
C LEU A 192 7.08 -37.20 7.87
N LYS A 193 6.69 -36.87 6.64
CA LYS A 193 5.34 -36.41 6.30
C LYS A 193 4.25 -37.31 6.90
N ASN A 194 4.34 -38.62 6.73
CA ASN A 194 3.38 -39.58 7.30
C ASN A 194 3.35 -39.61 8.85
N ARG A 195 4.46 -39.27 9.51
CA ARG A 195 4.55 -39.22 10.99
C ARG A 195 4.01 -37.92 11.57
N ILE A 196 4.12 -36.80 10.86
CA ILE A 196 3.67 -35.48 11.30
C ILE A 196 2.32 -35.03 10.73
N CYS A 197 1.81 -35.66 9.66
CA CYS A 197 0.50 -35.34 9.07
C CYS A 197 -0.69 -35.42 10.06
N GLY A 198 -0.54 -36.07 11.23
CA GLY A 198 -1.55 -36.07 12.29
C GLY A 198 -1.34 -35.03 13.40
N ALA A 199 -0.18 -34.37 13.45
CA ALA A 199 0.17 -33.39 14.48
C ALA A 199 0.09 -31.94 13.96
N PHE A 200 0.42 -31.72 12.68
CA PHE A 200 0.27 -30.42 12.02
C PHE A 200 0.23 -30.58 10.49
N GLU A 201 -0.49 -29.67 9.82
CA GLU A 201 -0.56 -29.59 8.36
C GLU A 201 0.67 -28.83 7.84
N TYR A 202 1.62 -29.56 7.24
CA TYR A 202 2.76 -28.95 6.56
C TYR A 202 2.44 -28.72 5.09
N LEU A 203 2.45 -27.45 4.69
CA LEU A 203 2.29 -27.02 3.31
C LEU A 203 3.64 -26.59 2.74
N ALA A 204 4.20 -27.45 1.90
CA ALA A 204 5.45 -27.18 1.20
C ALA A 204 5.35 -25.95 0.30
N ASP A 205 6.42 -25.19 0.24
CA ASP A 205 6.53 -24.05 -0.65
C ASP A 205 6.51 -24.43 -2.12
N SER A 206 5.65 -23.74 -2.87
CA SER A 206 5.69 -23.80 -4.32
C SER A 206 6.87 -22.97 -4.84
N VAL A 207 7.68 -23.57 -5.72
CA VAL A 207 8.72 -22.83 -6.45
C VAL A 207 8.06 -21.76 -7.33
N LEU A 208 8.37 -20.50 -7.05
CA LEU A 208 7.82 -19.37 -7.79
C LEU A 208 8.76 -18.88 -8.88
N PRO A 209 8.23 -18.21 -9.93
CA PRO A 209 9.06 -17.51 -10.90
C PRO A 209 10.01 -16.52 -10.22
N LYS A 210 11.22 -16.39 -10.77
CA LYS A 210 12.19 -15.38 -10.31
C LYS A 210 11.61 -13.99 -10.47
N ARG A 211 11.80 -13.12 -9.46
CA ARG A 211 11.41 -11.72 -9.54
C ARG A 211 12.26 -11.00 -10.59
N VAL A 212 11.63 -10.23 -11.45
CA VAL A 212 12.31 -9.25 -12.29
C VAL A 212 12.40 -7.95 -11.48
N ASN A 213 13.53 -7.76 -10.81
CA ASN A 213 13.80 -6.59 -9.98
C ASN A 213 14.90 -5.73 -10.61
N PRO A 214 14.66 -4.45 -10.95
CA PRO A 214 15.70 -3.57 -11.48
C PRO A 214 16.74 -3.17 -10.43
N ASP A 215 16.40 -3.26 -9.15
CA ASP A 215 17.35 -3.06 -8.05
C ASP A 215 17.98 -4.40 -7.65
N LEU A 216 19.23 -4.61 -8.05
CA LEU A 216 19.98 -5.85 -7.77
C LEU A 216 20.72 -5.84 -6.43
N ASN A 217 20.74 -4.69 -5.73
CA ASN A 217 21.46 -4.57 -4.47
C ASN A 217 20.63 -5.11 -3.30
N THR A 218 21.32 -5.44 -2.21
CA THR A 218 20.69 -5.86 -0.96
C THR A 218 21.14 -4.98 0.22
N ASN A 219 20.30 -4.89 1.26
CA ASN A 219 20.66 -4.29 2.54
C ASN A 219 20.13 -5.16 3.71
N SER A 220 20.48 -4.78 4.95
CA SER A 220 20.06 -5.52 6.14
C SER A 220 18.55 -5.65 6.28
N TYR A 221 17.80 -4.61 5.94
CA TYR A 221 16.33 -4.63 5.92
C TYR A 221 15.79 -5.55 4.83
N GLY A 222 16.40 -5.59 3.65
CA GLY A 222 16.07 -6.57 2.62
C GLY A 222 16.20 -8.00 3.10
N SER A 223 17.27 -8.32 3.84
CA SER A 223 17.43 -9.64 4.46
C SER A 223 16.31 -9.94 5.47
N LYS A 224 15.88 -8.95 6.27
CA LYS A 224 14.74 -9.10 7.18
C LYS A 224 13.43 -9.36 6.42
N ILE A 225 13.14 -8.60 5.37
CA ILE A 225 11.95 -8.82 4.51
C ILE A 225 11.95 -10.26 3.95
N ILE A 226 13.09 -10.73 3.46
CA ILE A 226 13.22 -12.10 2.92
C ILE A 226 13.01 -13.16 4.01
N SER A 227 13.57 -12.94 5.20
CA SER A 227 13.37 -13.83 6.35
C SER A 227 11.89 -13.90 6.75
N MET A 228 11.24 -12.74 6.91
CA MET A 228 9.81 -12.61 7.20
C MET A 228 8.95 -13.32 6.15
N CYS A 229 9.25 -13.15 4.87
CA CYS A 229 8.52 -13.84 3.80
C CYS A 229 8.60 -15.37 3.96
N LYS A 230 9.80 -15.89 4.22
CA LYS A 230 10.02 -17.34 4.41
C LYS A 230 9.30 -17.87 5.64
N SER A 231 9.39 -17.18 6.78
CA SER A 231 8.76 -17.63 8.03
C SER A 231 7.24 -17.55 8.00
N SER A 232 6.67 -16.54 7.33
CA SER A 232 5.21 -16.33 7.27
C SER A 232 4.50 -17.01 6.09
N GLY A 233 5.24 -17.54 5.12
CA GLY A 233 4.64 -18.05 3.88
C GLY A 233 4.20 -16.96 2.88
N LEU A 234 4.45 -15.68 3.17
CA LEU A 234 4.12 -14.55 2.30
C LEU A 234 5.17 -14.34 1.20
N ARG A 235 4.75 -13.86 0.02
CA ARG A 235 5.60 -13.75 -1.18
C ARG A 235 5.48 -12.37 -1.80
N ILE A 236 6.62 -11.82 -2.22
CA ILE A 236 6.70 -10.52 -2.88
C ILE A 236 6.10 -10.63 -4.29
N VAL A 237 5.14 -9.78 -4.60
CA VAL A 237 4.47 -9.74 -5.91
C VAL A 237 5.23 -8.86 -6.90
N ASN A 238 5.92 -7.82 -6.43
CA ASN A 238 6.77 -6.96 -7.26
C ASN A 238 7.72 -7.83 -8.10
N GLY A 239 7.83 -7.57 -9.40
CA GLY A 239 8.68 -8.37 -10.28
C GLY A 239 8.09 -9.71 -10.74
N ARG A 240 6.90 -10.13 -10.27
CA ARG A 240 6.26 -11.41 -10.64
C ARG A 240 4.93 -11.27 -11.36
N HIS A 241 4.34 -10.08 -11.35
CA HIS A 241 3.05 -9.87 -12.00
C HIS A 241 3.19 -10.00 -13.52
N LYS A 242 2.27 -10.74 -14.14
CA LYS A 242 2.31 -11.18 -15.55
C LYS A 242 2.53 -10.08 -16.59
N ASN A 243 2.11 -8.85 -16.29
CA ASN A 243 2.23 -7.72 -17.22
C ASN A 243 3.58 -6.98 -17.14
N GLY A 244 4.44 -7.32 -16.17
CA GLY A 244 5.77 -6.73 -16.01
C GLY A 244 5.79 -5.26 -15.57
N PHE A 245 4.63 -4.61 -15.40
CA PHE A 245 4.54 -3.22 -14.95
C PHE A 245 4.97 -3.00 -13.48
N SER A 246 5.19 -4.07 -12.73
CA SER A 246 5.77 -4.01 -11.37
C SER A 246 7.29 -4.23 -11.35
N ASN A 247 7.92 -4.31 -12.52
CA ASN A 247 9.36 -4.56 -12.68
C ASN A 247 10.14 -3.23 -12.77
N ASP A 248 9.84 -2.29 -11.89
CA ASP A 248 10.35 -0.92 -11.97
C ASP A 248 10.79 -0.38 -10.60
N PHE A 249 11.58 0.70 -10.60
CA PHE A 249 12.03 1.36 -9.38
C PHE A 249 10.86 2.07 -8.69
N THR A 250 10.71 1.85 -7.39
CA THR A 250 9.69 2.51 -6.58
C THR A 250 10.21 3.76 -5.89
N TYR A 251 11.53 3.94 -5.85
CA TYR A 251 12.19 5.07 -5.21
C TYR A 251 13.28 5.69 -6.11
N CYS A 252 13.35 7.02 -6.11
CA CYS A 252 14.34 7.82 -6.84
C CYS A 252 14.85 8.98 -5.97
N GLY A 253 15.93 8.74 -5.24
CA GLY A 253 16.58 9.73 -4.38
C GLY A 253 17.86 10.33 -4.99
N PRO A 254 18.53 11.25 -4.28
CA PRO A 254 19.76 11.89 -4.76
C PRO A 254 20.92 10.92 -5.00
N ILE A 255 20.96 9.81 -4.26
CA ILE A 255 22.07 8.84 -4.28
C ILE A 255 21.79 7.69 -5.26
N GLY A 256 20.59 7.63 -5.84
CA GLY A 256 20.23 6.62 -6.83
C GLY A 256 18.78 6.16 -6.71
N MET A 257 18.52 5.00 -7.30
CA MET A 257 17.21 4.39 -7.39
C MET A 257 17.19 3.05 -6.66
N SER A 258 16.02 2.69 -6.12
CA SER A 258 15.82 1.45 -5.37
C SER A 258 14.39 0.92 -5.53
N VAL A 259 14.18 -0.34 -5.16
CA VAL A 259 12.84 -0.90 -4.90
C VAL A 259 12.68 -1.05 -3.40
N LEU A 260 11.82 -0.23 -2.82
CA LEU A 260 11.60 -0.13 -1.37
C LEU A 260 10.13 -0.34 -0.99
N ASP A 261 9.22 -0.13 -1.95
CA ASP A 261 7.78 -0.27 -1.78
C ASP A 261 7.33 -1.64 -2.30
N TYR A 262 6.74 -2.44 -1.42
CA TYR A 262 6.38 -3.82 -1.71
C TYR A 262 4.89 -4.07 -1.57
N PHE A 263 4.39 -4.98 -2.40
CA PHE A 263 3.16 -5.71 -2.16
C PHE A 263 3.50 -7.18 -1.92
N ILE A 264 3.14 -7.71 -0.75
CA ILE A 264 3.50 -9.05 -0.28
C ILE A 264 2.24 -9.77 0.19
N VAL A 265 1.97 -10.95 -0.35
CA VAL A 265 0.74 -11.73 -0.10
C VAL A 265 1.02 -13.23 -0.13
N PRO A 266 0.11 -14.11 0.33
CA PRO A 266 0.23 -15.54 0.10
C PRO A 266 0.24 -15.86 -1.40
N SER A 267 1.08 -16.79 -1.84
CA SER A 267 1.27 -17.09 -3.28
C SER A 267 -0.01 -17.47 -4.01
N PHE A 268 -0.93 -18.16 -3.34
CA PHE A 268 -2.22 -18.55 -3.91
C PHE A 268 -3.15 -17.37 -4.22
N TYR A 269 -2.85 -16.15 -3.74
CA TYR A 269 -3.57 -14.93 -4.12
C TYR A 269 -3.08 -14.28 -5.42
N PHE A 270 -1.96 -14.73 -5.99
CA PHE A 270 -1.42 -14.13 -7.22
C PHE A 270 -2.45 -14.09 -8.38
N PRO A 271 -3.30 -15.11 -8.60
CA PRO A 271 -4.33 -15.07 -9.63
C PRO A 271 -5.42 -14.00 -9.40
N ASN A 272 -5.63 -13.57 -8.16
CA ASN A 272 -6.63 -12.57 -7.79
C ASN A 272 -6.14 -11.13 -7.99
N ILE A 273 -4.86 -10.94 -8.32
CA ILE A 273 -4.27 -9.64 -8.60
C ILE A 273 -4.46 -9.35 -10.09
N ASN A 274 -5.35 -8.40 -10.40
CA ASN A 274 -5.63 -7.99 -11.78
C ASN A 274 -4.50 -7.12 -12.33
N GLN A 275 -4.04 -6.16 -11.54
CA GLN A 275 -2.96 -5.25 -11.89
C GLN A 275 -2.07 -4.98 -10.68
N LEU A 276 -0.76 -4.97 -10.93
CA LEU A 276 0.24 -4.37 -10.07
C LEU A 276 1.17 -3.53 -10.94
N ILE A 277 1.17 -2.22 -10.74
CA ILE A 277 1.89 -1.24 -11.58
C ILE A 277 2.70 -0.32 -10.67
N VAL A 278 3.98 -0.17 -10.97
CA VAL A 278 4.78 0.94 -10.44
C VAL A 278 4.55 2.13 -11.38
N SER A 279 3.96 3.20 -10.84
CA SER A 279 3.60 4.39 -11.61
C SER A 279 4.82 5.21 -12.00
N ASN A 280 4.64 6.19 -12.88
CA ASN A 280 5.68 7.18 -13.15
C ASN A 280 5.95 8.05 -11.91
N PHE A 281 7.20 8.48 -11.75
CA PHE A 281 7.57 9.45 -10.74
C PHE A 281 6.89 10.80 -11.03
N THR A 282 6.51 11.49 -9.96
CA THR A 282 5.82 12.78 -10.03
C THR A 282 6.61 13.85 -9.28
N THR A 283 6.13 15.08 -9.28
CA THR A 283 6.73 16.15 -8.48
C THR A 283 6.36 16.09 -7.00
N TYR A 284 5.49 15.16 -6.61
CA TYR A 284 4.91 15.11 -5.27
C TYR A 284 5.71 14.26 -4.28
N SER A 285 6.50 13.31 -4.79
CA SER A 285 7.28 12.38 -3.98
C SER A 285 8.50 11.89 -4.75
N ASP A 286 9.55 11.52 -4.02
CA ASP A 286 10.67 10.72 -4.52
C ASP A 286 10.33 9.22 -4.62
N HIS A 287 9.15 8.81 -4.13
CA HIS A 287 8.56 7.50 -4.40
C HIS A 287 7.57 7.53 -5.57
N ALA A 288 7.54 6.44 -6.32
CA ALA A 288 6.51 6.13 -7.31
C ALA A 288 5.35 5.40 -6.64
N PHE A 289 4.11 5.72 -7.03
CA PHE A 289 2.93 5.05 -6.51
C PHE A 289 2.87 3.60 -6.98
N LEU A 290 2.59 2.68 -6.05
CA LEU A 290 2.23 1.30 -6.38
C LEU A 290 0.70 1.22 -6.57
N HIS A 291 0.26 1.03 -7.82
CA HIS A 291 -1.15 0.86 -8.16
C HIS A 291 -1.51 -0.63 -8.12
N LEU A 292 -2.58 -0.96 -7.39
CA LEU A 292 -3.06 -2.31 -7.18
C LEU A 292 -4.53 -2.42 -7.59
N GLU A 293 -4.86 -3.45 -8.37
CA GLU A 293 -6.24 -3.86 -8.62
C GLU A 293 -6.43 -5.32 -8.21
N LEU A 294 -7.41 -5.55 -7.33
CA LEU A 294 -7.78 -6.86 -6.83
C LEU A 294 -9.15 -7.26 -7.37
N ASN A 295 -9.30 -8.53 -7.75
CA ASN A 295 -10.60 -9.10 -8.10
C ASN A 295 -11.43 -9.32 -6.84
N LEU A 296 -12.59 -8.68 -6.77
CA LEU A 296 -13.54 -8.86 -5.67
C LEU A 296 -14.49 -10.03 -5.97
N LEU A 297 -14.90 -10.73 -4.92
CA LEU A 297 -15.87 -11.84 -4.95
C LEU A 297 -17.31 -11.40 -4.70
N ILE A 298 -17.62 -10.12 -4.93
CA ILE A 298 -18.98 -9.61 -4.76
C ILE A 298 -19.87 -10.29 -5.80
N ASP A 299 -20.61 -11.31 -5.37
CA ASP A 299 -21.68 -11.89 -6.15
C ASP A 299 -22.66 -10.77 -6.45
N THR A 300 -22.86 -10.50 -7.74
CA THR A 300 -23.90 -9.58 -8.21
C THR A 300 -25.27 -10.23 -8.09
N MET A 301 -25.61 -10.77 -6.92
CA MET A 301 -26.99 -10.97 -6.48
C MET A 301 -27.58 -9.61 -6.08
N ARG A 302 -27.52 -8.64 -6.99
CA ARG A 302 -28.40 -7.48 -6.89
C ARG A 302 -29.78 -7.97 -7.28
N ASN A 303 -30.63 -8.13 -6.27
CA ASN A 303 -32.06 -7.91 -6.34
C ASN A 303 -32.50 -7.33 -7.70
N THR A 304 -33.18 -8.15 -8.48
CA THR A 304 -34.12 -7.71 -9.52
C THR A 304 -35.36 -7.03 -8.92
N GLY A 305 -35.39 -6.81 -7.60
CA GLY A 305 -36.12 -5.70 -7.02
C GLY A 305 -35.55 -4.43 -7.63
N LYS A 306 -36.25 -3.90 -8.64
CA LYS A 306 -36.02 -2.61 -9.29
C LYS A 306 -35.42 -1.63 -8.28
N CYS A 307 -34.11 -1.51 -8.29
CA CYS A 307 -33.48 -0.24 -8.00
C CYS A 307 -33.73 0.54 -9.30
N SER A 308 -34.96 1.05 -9.46
CA SER A 308 -35.11 2.35 -10.08
C SER A 308 -34.08 3.24 -9.38
N ASP A 309 -33.21 3.84 -10.18
CA ASP A 309 -32.27 4.92 -9.84
C ASP A 309 -30.82 4.66 -10.27
N ALA A 310 -30.57 3.66 -11.12
CA ALA A 310 -29.42 3.70 -12.05
C ALA A 310 -29.71 4.48 -13.34
N THR A 311 -30.91 5.07 -13.47
CA THR A 311 -31.28 6.00 -14.56
C THR A 311 -31.87 7.33 -14.08
N GLU A 312 -31.81 7.62 -12.77
CA GLU A 312 -32.22 8.94 -12.23
C GLU A 312 -31.11 9.69 -11.49
N ASP A 313 -29.84 9.25 -11.54
CA ASP A 313 -28.70 10.09 -11.09
C ASP A 313 -28.33 11.21 -12.09
N THR A 314 -29.34 11.69 -12.82
CA THR A 314 -29.47 13.09 -13.22
C THR A 314 -30.06 13.95 -12.10
N GLU A 315 -30.24 13.42 -10.89
CA GLU A 315 -30.37 14.25 -9.71
C GLU A 315 -29.15 15.17 -9.64
N ARG A 316 -29.46 16.46 -9.79
CA ARG A 316 -28.52 17.57 -9.95
C ARG A 316 -27.36 17.39 -8.98
N ARG A 317 -26.17 17.03 -9.46
CA ARG A 317 -24.92 17.05 -8.66
C ARG A 317 -24.80 18.41 -7.96
N VAL A 318 -25.21 18.46 -6.71
CA VAL A 318 -25.18 19.68 -5.91
C VAL A 318 -23.73 19.89 -5.51
N LYS A 319 -23.08 20.87 -6.13
CA LYS A 319 -21.73 21.24 -5.72
C LYS A 319 -21.82 22.22 -4.57
N TYR A 320 -21.56 21.73 -3.36
CA TYR A 320 -21.45 22.58 -2.18
C TYR A 320 -20.18 23.44 -2.28
N LYS A 321 -20.34 24.76 -2.11
CA LYS A 321 -19.22 25.70 -2.05
C LYS A 321 -19.38 26.57 -0.80
N TRP A 322 -18.40 26.46 0.09
CA TRP A 322 -18.27 27.33 1.26
C TRP A 322 -18.07 28.79 0.83
N LYS A 323 -18.67 29.72 1.57
CA LYS A 323 -18.39 31.15 1.44
C LYS A 323 -18.16 31.77 2.81
N ASP A 324 -17.07 32.53 2.91
CA ASP A 324 -16.67 33.18 4.16
C ASP A 324 -17.69 34.20 4.67
N GLU A 325 -18.53 34.77 3.78
CA GLU A 325 -19.61 35.68 4.15
C GLU A 325 -20.67 35.05 5.07
N PHE A 326 -20.80 33.72 5.06
CA PHE A 326 -21.73 32.99 5.91
C PHE A 326 -21.10 32.46 7.20
N LYS A 327 -19.81 32.72 7.44
CA LYS A 327 -19.06 32.16 8.58
C LYS A 327 -19.72 32.47 9.92
N GLU A 328 -20.08 33.74 10.18
CA GLU A 328 -20.68 34.15 11.46
C GLU A 328 -22.06 33.53 11.67
N GLN A 329 -22.89 33.50 10.63
CA GLN A 329 -24.24 32.95 10.67
C GLN A 329 -24.23 31.42 10.84
N CYS A 330 -23.31 30.74 10.16
CA CYS A 330 -23.07 29.31 10.30
C CYS A 330 -22.57 28.97 11.71
N THR A 331 -21.63 29.75 12.24
CA THR A 331 -21.10 29.56 13.60
C THR A 331 -22.21 29.72 14.64
N GLU A 332 -23.08 30.73 14.49
CA GLU A 332 -24.20 30.92 15.41
C GLU A 332 -25.26 29.81 15.29
N CYS A 333 -25.55 29.33 14.08
CA CYS A 333 -26.46 28.19 13.89
C CYS A 333 -25.92 26.89 14.48
N ILE A 334 -24.62 26.63 14.38
CA ILE A 334 -23.99 25.51 15.09
C ILE A 334 -24.15 25.72 16.59
N ARG A 335 -23.83 26.92 17.10
CA ARG A 335 -23.91 27.26 18.54
C ARG A 335 -25.32 27.02 19.10
N ILE A 336 -26.36 27.47 18.40
CA ILE A 336 -27.76 27.26 18.79
C ILE A 336 -28.14 25.77 18.81
N ASN A 337 -27.56 24.96 17.93
CA ASN A 337 -27.84 23.53 17.82
C ASN A 337 -26.86 22.64 18.61
N MET A 338 -25.88 23.20 19.33
CA MET A 338 -24.84 22.44 20.02
C MET A 338 -25.42 21.42 21.01
N ASP A 339 -26.47 21.78 21.76
CA ASP A 339 -27.08 20.86 22.71
C ASP A 339 -27.71 19.64 22.00
N ASN A 340 -28.27 19.83 20.80
CA ASN A 340 -28.83 18.73 20.01
C ASN A 340 -27.72 17.87 19.39
N ILE A 341 -26.62 18.49 18.96
CA ILE A 341 -25.42 17.81 18.48
C ILE A 341 -24.83 16.92 19.57
N ILE A 342 -24.64 17.45 20.78
CA ILE A 342 -24.10 16.72 21.93
C ILE A 342 -25.05 15.59 22.35
N ARG A 343 -26.37 15.83 22.34
CA ARG A 343 -27.36 14.79 22.66
C ARG A 343 -27.35 13.63 21.68
N LEU A 344 -27.16 13.89 20.38
CA LEU A 344 -27.09 12.85 19.37
C LEU A 344 -25.76 12.10 19.41
N GLN A 345 -24.64 12.79 19.67
CA GLN A 345 -23.34 12.16 19.93
C GLN A 345 -23.43 11.18 21.11
N ASN A 346 -24.09 11.58 22.19
CA ASN A 346 -24.26 10.73 23.39
C ASN A 346 -25.26 9.58 23.20
N ARG A 347 -25.97 9.53 22.07
CA ARG A 347 -26.94 8.48 21.72
C ARG A 347 -26.47 7.58 20.57
N ILE A 348 -25.21 7.70 20.16
CA ILE A 348 -24.64 6.79 19.17
C ILE A 348 -24.63 5.39 19.78
N ASN A 349 -25.40 4.48 19.17
CA ASN A 349 -25.50 3.10 19.62
C ASN A 349 -24.51 2.25 18.82
N PHE A 350 -23.61 1.57 19.53
CA PHE A 350 -22.57 0.71 18.95
C PHE A 350 -22.89 -0.79 19.06
N GLU A 351 -24.11 -1.17 19.44
CA GLU A 351 -24.51 -2.57 19.67
C GLU A 351 -24.49 -3.42 18.39
N ASN A 352 -24.80 -2.85 17.22
CA ASN A 352 -24.72 -3.55 15.94
C ASN A 352 -24.55 -2.57 14.76
N GLN A 353 -24.13 -3.09 13.60
CA GLN A 353 -23.86 -2.26 12.42
C GLN A 353 -25.09 -1.45 11.97
N ASN A 354 -26.30 -2.02 12.02
CA ASN A 354 -27.51 -1.32 11.61
C ASN A 354 -27.88 -0.18 12.56
N SER A 355 -27.67 -0.35 13.88
CA SER A 355 -27.92 0.73 14.86
C SER A 355 -26.87 1.83 14.74
N PHE A 356 -25.61 1.47 14.49
CA PHE A 356 -24.54 2.43 14.21
C PHE A 356 -24.80 3.24 12.94
N ASP A 357 -25.11 2.57 11.82
CA ASP A 357 -25.38 3.23 10.53
C ASP A 357 -26.58 4.18 10.65
N LYS A 358 -27.61 3.78 11.41
CA LYS A 358 -28.77 4.64 11.69
C LYS A 358 -28.38 5.85 12.56
N SER A 359 -27.56 5.67 13.58
CA SER A 359 -27.04 6.76 14.40
C SER A 359 -26.15 7.72 13.58
N LEU A 360 -25.30 7.19 12.70
CA LEU A 360 -24.43 7.97 11.82
C LEU A 360 -25.25 8.73 10.76
N SER A 361 -26.26 8.10 10.18
CA SER A 361 -27.19 8.75 9.26
C SER A 361 -27.94 9.90 9.94
N ASN A 362 -28.46 9.70 11.15
CA ASN A 362 -29.14 10.77 11.91
C ASN A 362 -28.21 11.95 12.23
N PHE A 363 -26.95 11.66 12.60
CA PHE A 363 -25.95 12.70 12.84
C PHE A 363 -25.63 13.48 11.55
N THR A 364 -25.43 12.75 10.45
CA THR A 364 -25.12 13.34 9.14
C THR A 364 -26.27 14.23 8.65
N CYS A 365 -27.51 13.74 8.68
CA CYS A 365 -28.68 14.52 8.28
C CYS A 365 -28.83 15.80 9.11
N MET A 366 -28.62 15.73 10.44
CA MET A 366 -28.70 16.93 11.28
C MET A 366 -27.60 17.94 10.95
N ILE A 367 -26.36 17.49 10.78
CA ILE A 367 -25.27 18.38 10.38
C ILE A 367 -25.56 18.98 9.01
N GLU A 368 -26.07 18.20 8.06
CA GLU A 368 -26.50 18.68 6.74
C GLU A 368 -27.63 19.71 6.84
N ASP A 369 -28.63 19.52 7.69
CA ASP A 369 -29.71 20.49 7.90
C ASP A 369 -29.21 21.81 8.50
N ILE A 370 -28.28 21.73 9.47
CA ILE A 370 -27.66 22.91 10.08
C ILE A 370 -26.77 23.63 9.08
N MET A 371 -26.01 22.88 8.29
CA MET A 371 -24.91 23.42 7.50
C MET A 371 -25.37 23.83 6.11
N SER A 372 -26.22 23.03 5.45
CA SER A 372 -26.61 23.21 4.04
C SER A 372 -27.13 24.60 3.66
N PRO A 373 -27.85 25.37 4.51
CA PRO A 373 -28.26 26.74 4.17
C PRO A 373 -27.08 27.69 3.91
N PHE A 374 -25.91 27.40 4.48
CA PHE A 374 -24.70 28.21 4.39
C PHE A 374 -23.79 27.80 3.22
N PHE A 375 -24.12 26.71 2.53
CA PHE A 375 -23.44 26.27 1.33
C PHE A 375 -24.33 26.55 0.13
N LYS A 376 -23.78 27.21 -0.89
CA LYS A 376 -24.57 27.47 -2.10
C LYS A 376 -24.80 26.16 -2.87
N THR A 377 -26.05 25.79 -3.11
CA THR A 377 -26.42 24.81 -4.13
C THR A 377 -26.54 25.53 -5.48
N MET A 378 -25.76 25.10 -6.47
CA MET A 378 -25.93 25.57 -7.86
C MET A 378 -26.29 24.36 -8.70
N PRO A 379 -27.42 24.36 -9.42
CA PRO A 379 -27.59 23.40 -10.51
C PRO A 379 -26.45 23.65 -11.50
N TYR A 380 -25.73 22.59 -11.85
CA TYR A 380 -24.66 22.64 -12.83
C TYR A 380 -25.25 23.06 -14.19
N VAL A 381 -25.12 24.35 -14.54
CA VAL A 381 -25.41 24.85 -15.89
C VAL A 381 -24.08 25.12 -16.55
N ASN A 382 -23.78 24.33 -17.58
CA ASN A 382 -22.48 24.26 -18.23
C ASN A 382 -22.22 25.43 -19.21
N ASN A 383 -22.63 26.65 -18.86
CA ASN A 383 -22.60 27.81 -19.76
C ASN A 383 -21.93 29.04 -19.12
N LYS A 384 -20.83 28.87 -18.38
CA LYS A 384 -19.98 30.03 -18.05
C LYS A 384 -18.84 30.12 -19.05
N PRO A 385 -18.74 31.22 -19.84
CA PRO A 385 -17.54 31.48 -20.59
C PRO A 385 -16.37 31.56 -19.62
N TYR A 386 -15.27 30.91 -19.98
CA TYR A 386 -14.05 30.81 -19.19
C TYR A 386 -13.59 32.23 -18.83
N LYS A 387 -13.79 32.64 -17.57
CA LYS A 387 -13.13 33.84 -17.05
C LYS A 387 -11.72 33.41 -16.65
N PRO A 388 -10.66 33.91 -17.28
CA PRO A 388 -9.31 33.62 -16.83
C PRO A 388 -9.19 34.17 -15.40
N VAL A 389 -9.04 33.27 -14.44
CA VAL A 389 -8.66 33.65 -13.09
C VAL A 389 -7.20 34.07 -13.21
N ASN A 390 -6.93 35.37 -13.12
CA ASN A 390 -5.56 35.87 -12.96
C ASN A 390 -5.06 35.43 -11.58
N TYR A 391 -4.55 34.21 -11.50
CA TYR A 391 -3.64 33.83 -10.44
C TYR A 391 -2.38 34.64 -10.67
N PHE A 392 -2.28 35.79 -9.99
CA PHE A 392 -0.97 36.37 -9.75
C PHE A 392 -0.19 35.35 -8.95
N ASP A 393 0.93 34.89 -9.50
CA ASP A 393 1.83 34.01 -8.77
C ASP A 393 2.19 34.63 -7.43
N LYS A 394 2.42 33.77 -6.44
CA LYS A 394 2.90 34.23 -5.15
C LYS A 394 4.20 35.02 -5.36
N PRO A 395 4.46 36.11 -4.60
CA PRO A 395 5.62 36.98 -4.83
C PRO A 395 6.97 36.26 -4.81
N TRP A 396 7.05 35.13 -4.12
CA TRP A 396 8.26 34.30 -4.02
C TRP A 396 8.44 33.31 -5.19
N PHE A 397 7.44 33.14 -6.06
CA PHE A 397 7.53 32.27 -7.24
C PHE A 397 7.79 33.11 -8.50
N ASN A 398 9.04 33.58 -8.59
CA ASN A 398 9.47 34.49 -9.66
C ASN A 398 9.72 33.74 -10.99
N THR A 399 10.06 34.50 -12.04
CA THR A 399 10.38 33.94 -13.37
C THR A 399 11.46 32.87 -13.32
N ARG A 400 12.49 33.06 -12.48
CA ARG A 400 13.57 32.09 -12.33
C ARG A 400 13.06 30.76 -11.72
N CYS A 401 12.20 30.82 -10.71
CA CYS A 401 11.56 29.62 -10.14
C CYS A 401 10.74 28.86 -11.19
N LYS A 402 10.01 29.57 -12.06
CA LYS A 402 9.24 28.95 -13.15
C LYS A 402 10.13 28.25 -14.17
N GLU A 403 11.24 28.86 -14.54
CA GLU A 403 12.20 28.26 -15.47
C GLU A 403 12.83 27.00 -14.89
N LEU A 404 13.27 27.05 -13.64
CA LEU A 404 13.84 25.92 -12.92
C LEU A 404 12.83 24.78 -12.79
N TYR A 405 11.58 25.09 -12.42
CA TYR A 405 10.51 24.10 -12.34
C TYR A 405 10.20 23.46 -13.70
N ARG A 406 10.12 24.24 -14.78
CA ARG A 406 9.93 23.69 -16.14
C ARG A 406 11.07 22.76 -16.54
N CYS A 407 12.32 23.19 -16.29
CA CYS A 407 13.51 22.38 -16.55
C CYS A 407 13.45 21.04 -15.79
N TYR A 408 13.10 21.07 -14.52
CA TYR A 408 12.89 19.86 -13.71
C TYR A 408 11.78 18.96 -14.26
N ILE A 409 10.63 19.51 -14.66
CA ILE A 409 9.54 18.75 -15.28
C ILE A 409 10.00 18.07 -16.58
N ASP A 410 10.75 18.78 -17.43
CA ASP A 410 11.28 18.22 -18.67
C ASP A 410 12.22 17.04 -18.38
N TYR A 411 13.14 17.19 -17.42
CA TYR A 411 14.02 16.10 -17.01
C TYR A 411 13.26 14.94 -16.36
N LEU A 412 12.20 15.22 -15.59
CA LEU A 412 11.34 14.18 -15.00
C LEU A 412 10.62 13.37 -16.09
N HIS A 413 10.13 14.03 -17.14
CA HIS A 413 9.53 13.35 -18.29
C HIS A 413 10.54 12.48 -19.04
N VAL A 414 11.76 12.99 -19.25
CA VAL A 414 12.85 12.21 -19.87
C VAL A 414 13.23 11.01 -19.00
N PHE A 415 13.34 11.20 -17.69
CA PHE A 415 13.64 10.15 -16.72
C PHE A 415 12.56 9.05 -16.70
N ASN A 416 11.28 9.43 -16.67
CA ASN A 416 10.19 8.46 -16.70
C ASN A 416 10.14 7.63 -17.99
N ARG A 417 10.59 8.18 -19.13
CA ARG A 417 10.73 7.44 -20.39
C ARG A 417 11.90 6.44 -20.36
N SER A 418 12.97 6.76 -19.62
CA SER A 418 14.15 5.90 -19.49
C SER A 418 14.91 6.21 -18.20
N LYS A 419 14.86 5.27 -17.25
CA LYS A 419 15.49 5.39 -15.93
C LYS A 419 16.98 5.02 -15.97
N SER A 420 17.74 5.72 -16.81
CA SER A 420 19.19 5.57 -16.91
C SER A 420 19.93 6.40 -15.85
N ILE A 421 21.18 6.03 -15.54
CA ILE A 421 22.05 6.78 -14.62
C ILE A 421 22.21 8.24 -15.09
N VAL A 422 22.33 8.46 -16.41
CA VAL A 422 22.47 9.80 -16.99
C VAL A 422 21.20 10.63 -16.76
N ASN A 423 20.03 10.06 -17.02
CA ASN A 423 18.76 10.77 -16.81
C ASN A 423 18.48 11.02 -15.32
N HIS A 424 18.85 10.08 -14.45
CA HIS A 424 18.79 10.25 -12.99
C HIS A 424 19.69 11.41 -12.52
N THR A 425 20.93 11.47 -13.02
CA THR A 425 21.87 12.55 -12.69
C THR A 425 21.31 13.90 -13.13
N ASN A 426 20.82 13.99 -14.37
CA ASN A 426 20.24 15.22 -14.90
C ASN A 426 18.99 15.67 -14.10
N LEU A 427 18.11 14.73 -13.75
CA LEU A 427 16.94 14.99 -12.91
C LEU A 427 17.35 15.52 -11.53
N THR A 428 18.35 14.89 -10.91
CA THR A 428 18.85 15.27 -9.59
C THR A 428 19.47 16.67 -9.62
N CYS A 429 20.32 16.97 -10.61
CA CYS A 429 20.89 18.31 -10.78
C CYS A 429 19.81 19.37 -11.03
N ALA A 430 18.76 19.05 -11.79
CA ALA A 430 17.63 19.97 -11.99
C ALA A 430 16.83 20.20 -10.70
N LYS A 431 16.68 19.16 -9.87
CA LYS A 431 16.00 19.24 -8.57
C LYS A 431 16.78 20.08 -7.55
N GLU A 432 18.11 19.99 -7.53
CA GLU A 432 18.98 20.83 -6.67
C GLU A 432 18.96 22.31 -7.05
N GLY A 433 18.58 22.62 -8.29
CA GLY A 433 18.48 23.99 -8.78
C GLY A 433 17.20 24.73 -8.36
N ILE A 434 16.15 24.01 -7.96
CA ILE A 434 14.88 24.53 -7.43
C ILE A 434 15.02 24.79 -5.93
#